data_AF-A0A0R1LYM9-F1
#
_entry.id   AF-A0A0R1LYM9-F1
#
_cell.length_a   1.000
_cell.length_b   1.000
_cell.length_c   1.000
_cell.angle_alpha   90.00
_cell.angle_beta   90.00
_cell.angle_gamma   90.00
#
_symmetry.space_group_name_H-M   'P 1'
#
loop_
_entity.id
_entity.type
_entity.pdbx_description
1 polymer ?
#
loop_
_entity_poly.entity_id
_entity_poly.type
_entity_poly.pdbx_seq_one_letter_code
_entity_poly.pdbx_strand_id
1 'polypeptide(L)'
;MITQLSLTFGSQQVLSELQHRYPERSMLLLDTSTAGQQLALLDVSGQPSVFSSPVHYDIKLHRGTTSWQGFVNFIFLDNLSADDQKVFNSKANHFVTTEAMPDGMRSIYFMKDEKNRSNNIILSTWDTSADYALWKRSPSFKPFEYFKSTQNNYHEASYHFIEETQQSK
;
A
#
# COMPACT_ATOMS: atom_id res chain seq x y z
N MET A 1 9.71 -9.28 11.54
CA MET A 1 9.26 -8.00 10.96
C MET A 1 9.21 -8.19 9.46
N ILE A 2 8.09 -7.84 8.81
CA ILE A 2 7.94 -7.99 7.35
C ILE A 2 8.83 -6.95 6.67
N THR A 3 9.61 -7.37 5.67
CA THR A 3 10.57 -6.49 4.95
C THR A 3 10.15 -6.22 3.51
N GLN A 4 9.23 -7.01 2.97
CA GLN A 4 8.74 -6.90 1.59
C GLN A 4 7.26 -7.30 1.54
N LEU A 5 6.50 -6.61 0.71
CA LEU A 5 5.15 -6.98 0.32
C LEU A 5 5.13 -7.44 -1.13
N SER A 6 4.26 -8.39 -1.44
CA SER A 6 4.06 -8.83 -2.83
C SER A 6 2.62 -8.61 -3.24
N LEU A 7 2.41 -8.09 -4.44
CA LEU A 7 1.09 -7.79 -4.99
C LEU A 7 0.92 -8.49 -6.34
N THR A 8 -0.24 -9.05 -6.61
CA THR A 8 -0.63 -9.53 -7.94
C THR A 8 -2.06 -9.10 -8.25
N PHE A 9 -2.42 -9.04 -9.52
CA PHE A 9 -3.75 -8.67 -9.98
C PHE A 9 -4.39 -9.82 -10.76
N GLY A 10 -5.72 -9.91 -10.72
CA GLY A 10 -6.42 -10.99 -11.39
C GLY A 10 -7.94 -10.93 -11.24
N SER A 11 -8.61 -11.95 -11.78
CA SER A 11 -10.02 -12.19 -11.49
C SER A 11 -10.19 -12.76 -10.09
N GLN A 12 -11.38 -12.57 -9.51
CA GLN A 12 -11.71 -13.11 -8.18
C GLN A 12 -11.43 -14.61 -8.09
N GLN A 13 -11.83 -15.39 -9.09
CA GLN A 13 -11.61 -16.83 -9.12
C GLN A 13 -10.11 -17.18 -8.99
N VAL A 14 -9.25 -16.55 -9.81
CA VAL A 14 -7.81 -16.84 -9.80
C VAL A 14 -7.17 -16.45 -8.46
N LEU A 15 -7.53 -15.30 -7.90
CA LEU A 15 -6.97 -14.82 -6.65
C LEU A 15 -7.45 -15.64 -5.44
N SER A 16 -8.73 -16.01 -5.41
CA SER A 16 -9.27 -16.91 -4.38
C SER A 16 -8.62 -18.29 -4.46
N GLU A 17 -8.42 -18.86 -5.66
CA GLU A 17 -7.69 -20.13 -5.82
C GLU A 17 -6.27 -20.07 -5.26
N LEU A 18 -5.57 -18.93 -5.37
CA LEU A 18 -4.26 -18.71 -4.76
C LEU A 18 -4.32 -18.69 -3.23
N GLN A 19 -5.30 -17.99 -2.65
CA GLN A 19 -5.50 -17.97 -1.19
C GLN A 19 -5.77 -19.38 -0.64
N HIS A 20 -6.65 -20.14 -1.31
CA HIS A 20 -6.99 -21.51 -0.90
C HIS A 20 -5.81 -22.48 -1.04
N ARG A 21 -4.92 -22.25 -2.01
CA ARG A 21 -3.74 -23.09 -2.24
C ARG A 21 -2.65 -22.88 -1.18
N TYR A 22 -2.57 -21.68 -0.62
CA TYR A 22 -1.56 -21.30 0.37
C TYR A 22 -2.20 -20.70 1.64
N PRO A 23 -3.03 -21.47 2.37
CA PRO A 23 -3.79 -20.98 3.51
C PRO A 23 -2.91 -20.55 4.69
N GLU A 24 -1.64 -20.99 4.73
CA GLU A 24 -0.65 -20.57 5.71
C GLU A 24 -0.14 -19.14 5.48
N ARG A 25 -0.39 -18.56 4.30
CA ARG A 25 0.06 -17.21 3.95
C ARG A 25 -1.01 -16.20 4.27
N SER A 26 -0.60 -15.12 4.93
CA SER A 26 -1.45 -13.95 5.12
C SER A 26 -1.59 -13.19 3.79
N MET A 27 -2.58 -13.58 2.99
CA MET A 27 -2.93 -12.93 1.73
C MET A 27 -4.26 -12.21 1.85
N LEU A 28 -4.29 -10.95 1.42
CA LEU A 28 -5.42 -10.04 1.56
C LEU A 28 -5.98 -9.71 0.18
N LEU A 29 -7.25 -10.03 -0.03
CA LEU A 29 -7.96 -9.68 -1.25
C LEU A 29 -8.45 -8.24 -1.16
N LEU A 30 -8.08 -7.43 -2.13
CA LEU A 30 -8.35 -6.00 -2.20
C LEU A 30 -9.23 -5.71 -3.41
N ASP A 31 -10.33 -5.01 -3.18
CA ASP A 31 -11.22 -4.51 -4.23
C ASP A 31 -11.10 -3.01 -4.38
N THR A 32 -11.00 -2.56 -5.63
CA THR A 32 -11.01 -1.14 -5.93
C THR A 32 -12.46 -0.70 -5.97
N SER A 33 -12.79 0.38 -5.25
CA SER A 33 -14.17 0.89 -5.20
C SER A 33 -14.71 1.37 -6.57
N THR A 34 -13.90 1.32 -7.63
CA THR A 34 -14.25 1.66 -9.00
C THR A 34 -14.59 0.42 -9.81
N ALA A 35 -15.86 0.30 -10.21
CA ALA A 35 -16.35 -0.80 -11.03
C ALA A 35 -15.48 -1.01 -12.29
N GLY A 36 -14.99 -2.23 -12.49
CA GLY A 36 -14.28 -2.65 -13.69
C GLY A 36 -12.75 -2.72 -13.59
N GLN A 37 -12.15 -2.47 -12.42
CA GLN A 37 -10.72 -2.72 -12.19
C GLN A 37 -10.45 -4.15 -11.68
N GLN A 38 -9.24 -4.64 -11.97
CA GLN A 38 -8.76 -5.94 -11.49
C GLN A 38 -8.64 -5.94 -9.96
N LEU A 39 -9.13 -6.99 -9.31
CA LEU A 39 -8.85 -7.24 -7.90
C LEU A 39 -7.34 -7.39 -7.69
N ALA A 40 -6.88 -7.03 -6.51
CA ALA A 40 -5.49 -7.22 -6.12
C ALA A 40 -5.39 -8.21 -4.96
N LEU A 41 -4.35 -9.02 -4.95
CA LEU A 41 -4.03 -9.91 -3.84
C LEU A 41 -2.68 -9.50 -3.25
N LEU A 42 -2.72 -9.02 -2.01
CA LEU A 42 -1.56 -8.53 -1.27
C LEU A 42 -1.07 -9.60 -0.29
N ASP A 43 0.12 -10.16 -0.53
CA ASP A 43 0.79 -11.06 0.41
C ASP A 43 1.59 -10.22 1.43
N VAL A 44 1.15 -10.30 2.69
CA VAL A 44 1.76 -9.63 3.85
C VAL A 44 2.45 -10.62 4.78
N SER A 45 2.65 -11.86 4.35
CA SER A 45 3.28 -12.92 5.18
C SER A 45 4.79 -12.69 5.42
N GLY A 46 5.44 -11.89 4.57
CA GLY A 46 6.90 -11.73 4.56
C GLY A 46 7.66 -12.95 4.02
N GLN A 47 6.97 -13.92 3.43
CA GLN A 47 7.57 -15.07 2.75
C GLN A 47 7.87 -14.75 1.27
N PRO A 48 8.79 -15.49 0.62
CA PRO A 48 9.00 -15.38 -0.82
C PRO A 48 7.69 -15.60 -1.59
N SER A 49 7.36 -14.75 -2.56
CA SER A 49 6.06 -14.81 -3.24
C SER A 49 5.84 -16.13 -3.99
N VAL A 50 4.58 -16.58 -3.98
CA VAL A 50 4.07 -17.71 -4.78
C VAL A 50 3.31 -17.24 -6.03
N PHE A 51 3.25 -15.93 -6.26
CA PHE A 51 2.60 -15.38 -7.44
C PHE A 51 3.48 -15.65 -8.66
N SER A 52 2.87 -15.92 -9.80
CA SER A 52 3.60 -16.11 -11.07
C SER A 52 4.18 -14.81 -11.61
N SER A 53 3.48 -13.69 -11.38
CA SER A 53 3.87 -12.36 -11.84
C SER A 53 3.75 -11.31 -10.71
N PRO A 54 4.55 -11.43 -9.63
CA PRO A 54 4.47 -10.50 -8.51
C PRO A 54 5.02 -9.12 -8.87
N VAL A 55 4.42 -8.11 -8.25
CA VAL A 55 5.04 -6.81 -8.01
C VAL A 55 5.53 -6.80 -6.56
N HIS A 56 6.81 -6.52 -6.37
CA HIS A 56 7.45 -6.53 -5.06
C HIS A 56 7.74 -5.10 -4.58
N TYR A 57 7.38 -4.84 -3.33
CA TYR A 57 7.67 -3.58 -2.67
C TYR A 57 8.49 -3.82 -1.40
N ASP A 58 9.71 -3.30 -1.37
CA ASP A 58 10.56 -3.35 -0.18
C ASP A 58 10.15 -2.28 0.82
N ILE A 59 9.83 -2.67 2.04
CA ILE A 59 9.52 -1.76 3.13
C ILE A 59 10.82 -1.10 3.61
N LYS A 60 10.84 0.23 3.63
CA LYS A 60 11.97 1.03 4.14
C LYS A 60 11.66 1.65 5.47
N LEU A 61 10.43 2.12 5.66
CA LEU A 61 9.94 2.67 6.93
C LEU A 61 8.52 2.17 7.18
N HIS A 62 8.20 1.96 8.45
CA HIS A 62 6.88 1.53 8.93
C HIS A 62 6.52 2.28 10.20
N ARG A 63 5.25 2.66 10.35
CA ARG A 63 4.68 3.07 11.64
C ARG A 63 3.24 2.59 11.76
N GLY A 64 2.84 2.26 12.98
CA GLY A 64 1.48 1.85 13.32
C GLY A 64 1.34 0.34 13.45
N THR A 65 0.11 -0.15 13.32
CA THR A 65 -0.22 -1.55 13.56
C THR A 65 0.08 -2.42 12.35
N THR A 66 0.13 -3.74 12.55
CA THR A 66 0.13 -4.74 11.46
C THR A 66 -1.26 -5.39 11.32
N SER A 67 -2.32 -4.71 11.78
CA SER A 67 -3.70 -5.16 11.59
C SER A 67 -4.23 -4.63 10.26
N TRP A 68 -4.40 -5.53 9.30
CA TRP A 68 -4.84 -5.19 7.94
C TRP A 68 -6.36 -5.20 7.84
N GLN A 69 -6.97 -4.04 8.07
CA GLN A 69 -8.42 -3.84 8.07
C GLN A 69 -8.78 -2.40 7.70
N GLY A 70 -10.04 -2.18 7.38
CA GLY A 70 -10.59 -0.86 7.08
C GLY A 70 -10.38 -0.44 5.63
N PHE A 71 -9.91 0.79 5.43
CA PHE A 71 -9.60 1.36 4.12
C PHE A 71 -8.10 1.32 3.85
N VAL A 72 -7.69 0.99 2.62
CA VAL A 72 -6.28 0.99 2.22
C VAL A 72 -6.06 1.88 1.01
N ASN A 73 -4.97 2.64 1.01
CA ASN A 73 -4.59 3.46 -0.11
C ASN A 73 -3.10 3.29 -0.42
N PHE A 74 -2.81 3.24 -1.72
CA PHE A 74 -1.49 3.34 -2.28
C PHE A 74 -1.36 4.70 -2.99
N ILE A 75 -0.32 5.45 -2.63
CA ILE A 75 0.18 6.58 -3.42
C ILE A 75 1.44 6.09 -4.13
N PHE A 76 1.47 6.25 -5.44
CA PHE A 76 2.60 5.91 -6.30
C PHE A 76 3.31 7.18 -6.78
N LEU A 77 4.63 7.18 -6.63
CA LEU A 77 5.54 8.24 -7.07
C LEU A 77 6.61 7.59 -7.94
N ASP A 78 6.44 7.63 -9.25
CA ASP A 78 7.38 7.02 -10.18
C ASP A 78 8.45 8.01 -10.61
N ASN A 79 9.60 7.49 -11.05
CA ASN A 79 10.65 8.27 -11.69
C ASN A 79 11.23 9.42 -10.82
N LEU A 80 11.20 9.29 -9.48
CA LEU A 80 11.83 10.28 -8.62
C LEU A 80 13.33 10.37 -8.91
N SER A 81 13.81 11.60 -9.15
CA SER A 81 15.23 11.88 -9.30
C SER A 81 16.01 11.46 -8.04
N ALA A 82 17.33 11.31 -8.16
CA ALA A 82 18.15 10.91 -7.02
C ALA A 82 18.06 11.92 -5.84
N ASP A 83 17.90 13.21 -6.14
CA ASP A 83 17.73 14.24 -5.12
C ASP A 83 16.31 14.23 -4.54
N ASP A 84 15.28 14.06 -5.36
CA ASP A 84 13.90 13.92 -4.88
C ASP A 84 13.74 12.69 -3.98
N GLN A 85 14.43 11.59 -4.28
CA GLN A 85 14.45 10.41 -3.42
C GLN A 85 15.07 10.71 -2.04
N LYS A 86 16.14 11.51 -1.96
CA LYS A 86 16.72 11.92 -0.67
C LYS A 86 15.73 12.78 0.12
N VAL A 87 15.07 13.73 -0.55
CA VAL A 87 14.06 14.58 0.06
C VAL A 87 12.88 13.74 0.55
N PHE A 88 12.35 12.85 -0.28
CA PHE A 88 11.26 11.94 0.05
C PHE A 88 11.59 11.09 1.29
N ASN A 89 12.76 10.44 1.30
CA ASN A 89 13.21 9.64 2.42
C ASN A 89 13.33 10.46 3.71
N SER A 90 13.82 11.70 3.62
CA SER A 90 13.89 12.60 4.76
C SER A 90 12.50 12.97 5.29
N LYS A 91 11.54 13.29 4.41
CA LYS A 91 10.15 13.58 4.80
C LYS A 91 9.45 12.36 5.40
N ALA A 92 9.62 11.18 4.79
CA ALA A 92 9.11 9.92 5.29
C ALA A 92 9.66 9.59 6.68
N ASN A 93 10.98 9.72 6.87
CA ASN A 93 11.62 9.49 8.17
C ASN A 93 11.10 10.46 9.24
N HIS A 94 10.93 11.74 8.90
CA HIS A 94 10.36 12.72 9.81
C HIS A 94 8.92 12.36 10.20
N PHE A 95 8.09 11.95 9.24
CA PHE A 95 6.71 11.52 9.51
C PHE A 95 6.66 10.33 10.49
N VAL A 96 7.48 9.30 10.27
CA VAL A 96 7.43 8.10 11.14
C VAL A 96 8.07 8.31 12.51
N THR A 97 8.95 9.30 12.67
CA THR A 97 9.68 9.53 13.94
C THR A 97 9.12 10.67 14.79
N THR A 98 8.56 11.71 14.17
CA THR A 98 8.30 12.99 14.84
C THR A 98 6.84 13.41 14.77
N GLU A 99 6.18 13.23 13.63
CA GLU A 99 4.78 13.66 13.45
C GLU A 99 3.83 12.89 14.38
N ALA A 100 2.70 13.49 14.74
CA ALA A 100 1.61 12.72 15.34
C ALA A 100 0.98 11.82 14.27
N MET A 101 0.54 10.61 14.65
CA MET A 101 -0.29 9.80 13.72
C MET A 101 -1.60 10.55 13.49
N PRO A 102 -2.02 10.77 12.23
CA PRO A 102 -3.32 11.35 11.93
C PRO A 102 -4.46 10.51 12.50
N ASP A 103 -5.54 11.17 12.91
CA ASP A 103 -6.74 10.48 13.39
C ASP A 103 -7.25 9.49 12.34
N GLY A 104 -7.64 8.30 12.80
CA GLY A 104 -8.09 7.19 11.95
C GLY A 104 -6.98 6.48 11.16
N MET A 105 -5.74 6.98 11.12
CA MET A 105 -4.62 6.25 10.49
C MET A 105 -4.19 5.06 11.36
N ARG A 106 -4.25 3.85 10.81
CA ARG A 106 -3.88 2.61 11.51
C ARG A 106 -2.43 2.23 11.26
N SER A 107 -1.95 2.42 10.03
CA SER A 107 -0.56 2.15 9.65
C SER A 107 -0.13 2.92 8.41
N ILE A 108 1.18 3.10 8.26
CA ILE A 108 1.80 3.66 7.07
C ILE A 108 3.14 2.96 6.80
N TYR A 109 3.37 2.64 5.53
CA TYR A 109 4.57 2.02 5.00
C TYR A 109 5.12 2.91 3.89
N PHE A 110 6.39 3.24 3.99
CA PHE A 110 7.15 3.86 2.89
C PHE A 110 8.00 2.78 2.25
N MET A 111 7.76 2.55 0.97
CA MET A 111 8.30 1.41 0.24
C MET A 111 8.96 1.83 -1.06
N LYS A 112 9.76 0.92 -1.61
CA LYS A 112 10.33 1.05 -2.95
C LYS A 112 9.94 -0.12 -3.82
N ASP A 113 9.63 0.14 -5.07
CA ASP A 113 9.54 -0.92 -6.08
C ASP A 113 10.89 -1.66 -6.14
N GLU A 114 10.85 -2.99 -6.23
CA GLU A 114 12.04 -3.84 -6.32
C GLU A 114 12.77 -3.67 -7.67
N LYS A 115 12.01 -3.63 -8.77
CA LYS A 115 12.52 -3.58 -10.14
C LYS A 115 13.00 -2.17 -10.51
N ASN A 116 12.29 -1.13 -10.04
CA ASN A 116 12.70 0.25 -10.28
C ASN A 116 12.82 1.06 -8.98
N ARG A 117 14.06 1.23 -8.49
CA ARG A 117 14.33 1.91 -7.22
C ARG A 117 14.03 3.42 -7.20
N SER A 118 13.75 4.04 -8.35
CA SER A 118 13.22 5.41 -8.40
C SER A 118 11.75 5.50 -8.03
N ASN A 119 11.01 4.39 -8.08
CA ASN A 119 9.59 4.36 -7.78
C ASN A 119 9.39 4.14 -6.28
N ASN A 120 8.68 5.07 -5.66
CA ASN A 120 8.41 5.09 -4.23
C ASN A 120 6.90 4.99 -4.01
N ILE A 121 6.53 4.25 -2.97
CA ILE A 121 5.14 3.94 -2.67
C ILE A 121 4.87 4.32 -1.22
N ILE A 122 3.78 5.04 -0.99
CA ILE A 122 3.21 5.21 0.34
C ILE A 122 1.98 4.30 0.40
N LEU A 123 2.05 3.25 1.22
CA LEU A 123 0.91 2.41 1.55
C LEU A 123 0.40 2.82 2.92
N SER A 124 -0.89 3.11 3.05
CA SER A 124 -1.50 3.49 4.33
C SER A 124 -2.82 2.77 4.55
N THR A 125 -3.10 2.42 5.81
CA THR A 125 -4.39 1.85 6.22
C THR A 125 -5.08 2.77 7.21
N TRP A 126 -6.41 2.80 7.13
CA TRP A 126 -7.27 3.76 7.78
C TRP A 126 -8.53 3.10 8.31
N ASP A 127 -9.14 3.70 9.32
CA ASP A 127 -10.46 3.28 9.78
C ASP A 127 -11.51 3.52 8.67
N THR A 128 -11.48 4.69 8.02
CA THR A 128 -12.37 5.01 6.89
C THR A 128 -11.65 5.75 5.76
N SER A 129 -12.30 5.79 4.57
CA SER A 129 -11.84 6.62 3.45
C SER A 129 -11.94 8.13 3.74
N ALA A 130 -12.82 8.54 4.65
CA ALA A 130 -12.97 9.94 5.07
C ALA A 130 -11.75 10.40 5.88
N ASP A 131 -11.21 9.56 6.76
CA ASP A 131 -10.00 9.84 7.54
C ASP A 131 -8.80 10.06 6.62
N TYR A 132 -8.63 9.20 5.61
CA TYR A 132 -7.62 9.38 4.57
C TYR A 132 -7.78 10.72 3.83
N ALA A 133 -9.01 11.06 3.43
CA ALA A 133 -9.29 12.31 2.74
C ALA A 133 -9.00 13.54 3.61
N LEU A 134 -9.25 13.46 4.93
CA LEU A 134 -8.90 14.50 5.89
C LEU A 134 -7.38 14.65 6.02
N TRP A 135 -6.64 13.55 6.13
CA TRP A 135 -5.18 13.58 6.19
C TRP A 135 -4.55 14.26 4.97
N LYS A 136 -5.03 13.98 3.75
CA LYS A 136 -4.53 14.63 2.53
C LYS A 136 -4.65 16.16 2.55
N ARG A 137 -5.51 16.72 3.40
CA ARG A 137 -5.69 18.17 3.59
C ARG A 137 -4.98 18.71 4.83
N SER A 138 -4.34 17.85 5.61
CA SER A 138 -3.71 18.19 6.87
C SER A 138 -2.27 18.70 6.70
N PRO A 139 -1.72 19.43 7.69
CA PRO A 139 -0.33 19.88 7.67
C PRO A 139 0.69 18.74 7.54
N SER A 140 0.42 17.55 8.10
CA SER A 140 1.36 16.43 8.08
C SER A 140 1.48 15.76 6.71
N PHE A 141 0.53 15.99 5.79
CA PHE A 141 0.63 15.56 4.39
C PHE A 141 1.35 16.58 3.50
N LYS A 142 1.36 17.88 3.88
CA LYS A 142 1.95 18.97 3.09
C LYS A 142 3.37 18.69 2.57
N PRO A 143 4.29 18.03 3.32
CA PRO A 143 5.62 17.70 2.80
C PRO A 143 5.61 16.80 1.57
N PHE A 144 4.55 15.99 1.37
CA PHE A 144 4.42 15.07 0.25
C PHE A 144 3.73 15.69 -0.97
N GLU A 145 3.06 16.83 -0.82
CA GLU A 145 2.43 17.57 -1.94
C GLU A 145 3.44 17.95 -3.04
N TYR A 146 4.70 18.19 -2.66
CA TYR A 146 5.80 18.46 -3.60
C TYR A 146 5.94 17.38 -4.68
N PHE A 147 5.62 16.12 -4.35
CA PHE A 147 5.81 15.00 -5.26
C PHE A 147 4.63 14.76 -6.21
N LYS A 148 3.55 15.53 -6.12
CA LYS A 148 2.35 15.39 -6.97
C LYS A 148 2.52 15.95 -8.39
N SER A 149 3.75 16.25 -8.81
CA SER A 149 4.02 16.79 -10.14
C SER A 149 3.78 15.73 -11.22
N THR A 150 3.50 16.18 -12.45
CA THR A 150 3.35 15.28 -13.61
C THR A 150 4.63 14.51 -13.95
N GLN A 151 5.81 15.05 -13.58
CA GLN A 151 7.10 14.39 -13.78
C GLN A 151 7.24 13.13 -12.93
N ASN A 152 6.62 13.12 -11.75
CA ASN A 152 6.68 12.01 -10.81
C ASN A 152 5.58 10.97 -11.04
N ASN A 153 4.84 11.07 -12.14
CA ASN A 153 3.70 10.22 -12.50
C ASN A 153 2.79 9.89 -11.30
N TYR A 154 2.46 10.91 -10.50
CA TYR A 154 1.67 10.73 -9.30
C TYR A 154 0.32 10.09 -9.63
N HIS A 155 0.02 8.98 -8.97
CA HIS A 155 -1.30 8.36 -9.01
C HIS A 155 -1.61 7.63 -7.71
N GLU A 156 -2.90 7.39 -7.48
CA GLU A 156 -3.38 6.72 -6.28
C GLU A 156 -4.25 5.52 -6.66
N ALA A 157 -4.20 4.48 -5.84
CA ALA A 157 -5.16 3.38 -5.89
C ALA A 157 -5.72 3.14 -4.49
N SER A 158 -7.05 3.13 -4.39
CA SER A 158 -7.78 2.97 -3.13
C SER A 158 -8.54 1.65 -3.15
N TYR A 159 -8.47 0.91 -2.06
CA TYR A 159 -9.13 -0.38 -1.94
C TYR A 159 -9.86 -0.54 -0.61
N HIS A 160 -10.77 -1.50 -0.61
CA HIS A 160 -11.35 -2.10 0.58
C HIS A 160 -10.92 -3.55 0.69
N PHE A 161 -10.76 -4.05 1.91
CA PHE A 161 -10.56 -5.47 2.15
C PHE A 161 -11.87 -6.21 1.85
N ILE A 162 -11.80 -7.24 1.01
CA ILE A 162 -12.91 -8.19 0.87
C ILE A 162 -12.77 -9.20 2.00
N GLU A 163 -13.74 -9.23 2.90
CA GLU A 163 -13.90 -10.38 3.77
C GLU A 163 -14.36 -11.55 2.91
N GLU A 164 -13.68 -12.70 2.97
CA GLU A 164 -14.20 -13.92 2.36
C GLU A 164 -15.55 -14.23 3.03
N THR A 165 -16.65 -13.81 2.41
CA THR A 165 -17.96 -14.32 2.75
C THR A 165 -17.87 -15.80 2.43
N GLN A 166 -17.73 -16.64 3.46
CA GLN A 166 -17.88 -18.08 3.31
C GLN A 166 -19.26 -18.29 2.67
N GLN A 167 -19.28 -18.56 1.37
CA GLN A 167 -20.43 -19.15 0.73
C GLN A 167 -20.55 -20.55 1.31
N SER A 168 -21.25 -20.64 2.44
CA SER A 168 -21.83 -21.89 2.91
C SER A 168 -22.69 -22.43 1.78
N LYS A 169 -22.30 -23.59 1.26
CA LYS A 169 -23.14 -24.43 0.41
C LYS A 169 -24.50 -24.69 1.04
#